data_AF-A0A0H2MB95-F1
#
_entry.id   AF-A0A0H2MB95-F1
#
_cell.length_a   1.000
_cell.length_b   1.000
_cell.length_c   1.000
_cell.angle_alpha   90.00
_cell.angle_beta   90.00
_cell.angle_gamma   90.00
#
_symmetry.space_group_name_H-M   'P 1'
#
loop_
_entity.id
_entity.type
_entity.pdbx_description
1 polymer ?
#
loop_
_entity_poly.entity_id
_entity_poly.type
_entity_poly.pdbx_seq_one_letter_code
_entity_poly.pdbx_strand_id
1 'polypeptide(L)'
;MALISGVLAGGFIGTVSQPAKAEMISYEVAVLQGLNKITARVSELRVPVNQPVRFGSLEINARECRKSRPEEMPESASFLEIDDHKENTETTRMFAGWMFASSPAVSAMEHPVYDIWVVNCMSLDEAQAASEQAEEETKATE
;
A
#
# COMPACT_ATOMS: atom_id res chain seq x y z
N MET A 1 60.68 -1.30 42.65
CA MET A 1 60.79 0.05 42.08
C MET A 1 61.23 -0.09 40.62
N ALA A 2 60.29 -0.40 39.72
CA ALA A 2 60.55 -0.46 38.27
C ALA A 2 59.48 0.41 37.62
N LEU A 3 59.90 1.56 37.07
CA LEU A 3 59.01 2.53 36.44
C LEU A 3 58.81 2.15 34.97
N ILE A 4 57.54 1.95 34.63
CA ILE A 4 57.03 1.65 33.30
C ILE A 4 56.59 3.00 32.71
N SER A 5 57.15 3.44 31.58
CA SER A 5 56.58 4.54 30.79
C SER A 5 56.33 4.04 29.37
N GLY A 6 55.13 3.51 29.17
CA GLY A 6 54.60 3.02 27.92
C GLY A 6 54.09 4.15 27.02
N VAL A 7 54.21 3.90 25.72
CA VAL A 7 53.78 4.73 24.60
C VAL A 7 52.28 5.03 24.66
N LEU A 8 51.92 6.32 24.68
CA LEU A 8 50.54 6.80 24.49
C LEU A 8 50.20 6.77 22.99
N ALA A 9 49.71 5.63 22.50
CA ALA A 9 49.01 5.55 21.23
C ALA A 9 47.52 5.90 21.48
N GLY A 10 47.14 7.15 21.19
CA GLY A 10 45.76 7.61 21.27
C GLY A 10 44.89 6.92 20.22
N GLY A 11 44.03 6.01 20.65
CA GLY A 11 43.02 5.37 19.81
C GLY A 11 41.83 6.29 19.59
N PHE A 12 41.58 6.66 18.33
CA PHE A 12 40.32 7.27 17.91
C PHE A 12 39.18 6.24 18.04
N ILE A 13 38.28 6.44 19.00
CA ILE A 13 37.04 5.68 19.11
C ILE A 13 36.06 6.31 18.10
N GLY A 14 35.98 5.73 16.90
CA GLY A 14 34.97 6.10 15.91
C GLY A 14 33.60 5.60 16.39
N THR A 15 32.67 6.52 16.65
CA THR A 15 31.26 6.21 16.89
C THR A 15 30.62 5.77 15.58
N VAL A 16 30.23 4.51 15.50
CA VAL A 16 29.46 3.98 14.36
C VAL A 16 27.99 4.35 14.58
N SER A 17 27.50 5.37 13.86
CA SER A 17 26.07 5.66 13.78
C SER A 17 25.37 4.57 12.97
N GLN A 18 24.50 3.78 13.61
CA GLN A 18 23.67 2.80 12.93
C GLN A 18 22.39 3.47 12.38
N PRO A 19 22.05 3.29 11.10
CA PRO A 19 20.82 3.84 10.55
C PRO A 19 19.61 3.08 11.14
N ALA A 20 18.57 3.82 11.53
CA ALA A 20 17.28 3.24 11.86
C ALA A 20 16.68 2.60 10.59
N LYS A 21 16.38 1.30 10.63
CA LYS A 21 15.63 0.64 9.56
C LYS A 21 14.14 1.00 9.71
N ALA A 22 13.62 1.78 8.77
CA ALA A 22 12.17 1.89 8.58
C ALA A 22 11.66 0.54 8.07
N GLU A 23 10.91 -0.16 8.90
CA GLU A 23 10.37 -1.48 8.60
C GLU A 23 8.85 -1.37 8.55
N MET A 24 8.29 -1.54 7.36
CA MET A 24 6.84 -1.54 7.17
C MET A 24 6.24 -2.89 7.57
N ILE A 25 5.05 -2.85 8.18
CA ILE A 25 4.28 -4.01 8.62
C ILE A 25 3.41 -4.50 7.46
N SER A 26 3.34 -5.81 7.23
CA SER A 26 2.45 -6.42 6.24
C SER A 26 1.01 -6.53 6.77
N TYR A 27 0.06 -6.31 5.89
CA TYR A 27 -1.38 -6.33 6.12
C TYR A 27 -2.08 -7.15 5.05
N GLU A 28 -3.29 -7.61 5.36
CA GLU A 28 -3.99 -8.62 4.57
C GLU A 28 -4.95 -8.01 3.55
N VAL A 29 -5.30 -6.73 3.69
CA VAL A 29 -6.25 -6.05 2.81
C VAL A 29 -5.65 -4.73 2.32
N ALA A 30 -5.61 -4.58 1.01
CA ALA A 30 -5.32 -3.30 0.35
C ALA A 30 -6.61 -2.52 0.16
N VAL A 31 -6.62 -1.30 0.68
CA VAL A 31 -7.73 -0.35 0.53
C VAL A 31 -7.36 0.58 -0.60
N LEU A 32 -8.11 0.47 -1.69
CA LEU A 32 -7.92 1.26 -2.89
C LEU A 32 -9.13 2.17 -3.09
N GLN A 33 -8.94 3.23 -3.87
CA GLN A 33 -10.04 3.99 -4.45
C GLN A 33 -10.00 3.80 -5.95
N GLY A 34 -11.17 3.51 -6.51
CA GLY A 34 -11.39 3.42 -7.95
C GLY A 34 -12.25 4.57 -8.43
N LEU A 35 -11.71 5.38 -9.34
CA LEU A 35 -12.46 6.41 -10.06
C LEU A 35 -12.87 5.88 -11.43
N ASN A 36 -14.15 5.96 -11.74
CA ASN A 36 -14.62 5.89 -13.11
C ASN A 36 -14.63 7.31 -13.70
N LYS A 37 -13.68 7.61 -14.60
CA LYS A 37 -13.47 8.94 -15.22
C LYS A 37 -14.64 9.37 -16.09
N ILE A 38 -15.45 8.44 -16.59
CA ILE A 38 -16.63 8.72 -17.43
C ILE A 38 -17.82 9.16 -16.58
N THR A 39 -18.04 8.51 -15.44
CA THR A 39 -19.17 8.82 -14.54
C THR A 39 -18.81 9.76 -13.39
N ALA A 40 -17.53 10.08 -13.24
CA ALA A 40 -16.96 10.81 -12.11
C ALA A 40 -17.28 10.19 -10.74
N ARG A 41 -17.56 8.87 -10.68
CA ARG A 41 -17.83 8.16 -9.44
C ARG A 41 -16.56 7.54 -8.87
N VAL A 42 -16.32 7.80 -7.59
CA VAL A 42 -15.25 7.18 -6.81
C VAL A 42 -15.87 6.09 -5.94
N SER A 43 -15.19 4.96 -5.81
CA SER A 43 -15.61 3.84 -4.97
C SER A 43 -14.43 3.28 -4.20
N GLU A 44 -14.64 2.98 -2.92
CA GLU A 44 -13.66 2.23 -2.14
C GLU A 44 -13.66 0.77 -2.56
N LEU A 45 -12.47 0.22 -2.77
CA LEU A 45 -12.25 -1.18 -3.13
C LEU A 45 -11.38 -1.81 -2.05
N ARG A 46 -11.92 -2.81 -1.36
CA ARG A 46 -11.16 -3.63 -0.41
C ARG A 46 -10.69 -4.87 -1.14
N VAL A 47 -9.39 -4.97 -1.37
CA VAL A 47 -8.76 -6.04 -2.13
C VAL A 47 -7.93 -6.88 -1.17
N PRO A 48 -8.42 -8.06 -0.75
CA PRO A 48 -7.61 -8.96 0.05
C PRO A 48 -6.39 -9.42 -0.74
N VAL A 49 -5.26 -9.55 -0.05
CA VAL A 49 -3.99 -9.92 -0.68
C VAL A 49 -4.10 -11.32 -1.30
N ASN A 50 -3.67 -11.43 -2.56
CA ASN A 50 -3.79 -12.59 -3.45
C ASN A 50 -5.23 -13.02 -3.80
N GLN A 51 -6.23 -12.15 -3.59
CA GLN A 51 -7.61 -12.40 -3.98
C GLN A 51 -8.06 -11.31 -4.98
N PRO A 52 -8.15 -11.65 -6.28
CA PRO A 52 -8.53 -10.66 -7.29
C PRO A 52 -9.95 -10.13 -7.06
N VAL A 53 -10.11 -8.82 -7.19
CA VAL A 53 -11.39 -8.11 -7.13
C VAL A 53 -11.63 -7.39 -8.45
N ARG A 54 -12.90 -7.27 -8.86
CA ARG A 54 -13.26 -6.59 -10.11
C ARG A 54 -13.79 -5.18 -9.89
N PHE A 55 -13.41 -4.28 -10.79
CA PHE A 55 -13.96 -2.93 -10.89
C PHE A 55 -14.17 -2.56 -12.35
N GLY A 56 -15.43 -2.56 -12.80
CA GLY A 56 -15.75 -2.41 -14.22
C GLY A 56 -15.15 -3.55 -15.04
N SER A 57 -14.27 -3.22 -16.00
CA SER A 57 -13.52 -4.20 -16.80
C SER A 57 -12.19 -4.60 -16.18
N LEU A 58 -11.76 -3.94 -15.10
CA LEU A 58 -10.49 -4.23 -14.45
C LEU A 58 -10.60 -5.41 -13.50
N GLU A 59 -9.58 -6.27 -13.51
CA GLU A 59 -9.29 -7.25 -12.48
C GLU A 59 -8.05 -6.80 -11.71
N ILE A 60 -8.21 -6.60 -10.40
CA ILE A 60 -7.24 -5.97 -9.52
C ILE A 60 -6.75 -7.02 -8.52
N ASN A 61 -5.45 -7.27 -8.49
CA ASN A 61 -4.82 -8.21 -7.57
C ASN A 61 -3.75 -7.50 -6.73
N ALA A 62 -3.99 -7.40 -5.43
CA ALA A 62 -2.99 -6.93 -4.47
C ALA A 62 -2.07 -8.10 -4.09
N ARG A 63 -0.79 -8.02 -4.44
CA ARG A 63 0.18 -9.08 -4.09
C ARG A 63 0.79 -8.91 -2.70
N GLU A 64 0.83 -7.67 -2.23
CA GLU A 64 1.40 -7.29 -0.96
C GLU A 64 0.79 -5.97 -0.52
N CYS A 65 0.57 -5.79 0.78
CA CYS A 65 0.13 -4.52 1.36
C CYS A 65 0.96 -4.24 2.60
N ARG A 66 1.62 -3.09 2.63
CA ARG A 66 2.51 -2.69 3.71
C ARG A 66 2.14 -1.32 4.24
N LYS A 67 2.26 -1.14 5.55
CA LYS A 67 1.98 0.13 6.23
C LYS A 67 3.10 0.46 7.21
N SER A 68 3.49 1.73 7.26
CA SER A 68 4.43 2.22 8.25
C SER A 68 3.92 1.99 9.67
N ARG A 69 4.85 1.88 10.61
CA ARG A 69 4.48 1.79 12.02
C ARG A 69 3.83 3.11 12.50
N PRO A 70 2.97 3.06 13.53
CA PRO A 70 2.29 4.26 14.03
C PRO A 70 3.23 5.37 14.54
N GLU A 71 4.42 5.01 15.01
CA GLU A 71 5.45 5.95 15.49
C GLU A 71 6.27 6.60 14.36
N GLU A 72 6.17 6.09 13.13
CA GLU A 72 6.85 6.61 11.95
C GLU A 72 5.91 7.52 11.14
N MET A 73 6.42 8.15 10.08
CA MET A 73 5.56 8.91 9.17
C MET A 73 4.55 7.96 8.51
N PRO A 74 3.24 8.27 8.56
CA PRO A 74 2.21 7.42 7.98
C PRO A 74 2.42 7.23 6.47
N GLU A 75 2.57 5.98 6.05
CA GLU A 75 2.61 5.57 4.66
C GLU A 75 1.93 4.21 4.52
N SER A 76 1.30 3.98 3.37
CA SER A 76 0.78 2.67 2.98
C SER A 76 1.16 2.41 1.54
N ALA A 77 1.76 1.27 1.26
CA ALA A 77 2.19 0.89 -0.07
C ALA A 77 1.68 -0.50 -0.41
N SER A 78 1.20 -0.68 -1.63
CA SER A 78 0.78 -2.00 -2.12
C SER A 78 1.40 -2.29 -3.47
N PHE A 79 1.81 -3.55 -3.66
CA PHE A 79 2.17 -4.05 -4.98
C PHE A 79 0.90 -4.55 -5.66
N LEU A 80 0.51 -3.87 -6.74
CA LEU A 80 -0.71 -4.17 -7.47
C LEU A 80 -0.38 -4.73 -8.85
N GLU A 81 -1.12 -5.75 -9.24
CA GLU A 81 -1.22 -6.22 -10.62
C GLU A 81 -2.65 -5.95 -11.10
N ILE A 82 -2.80 -5.23 -12.20
CA ILE A 82 -4.10 -4.80 -12.69
C ILE A 82 -4.20 -5.08 -14.18
N ASP A 83 -5.16 -5.91 -14.52
CA ASP A 83 -5.42 -6.42 -15.85
C ASP A 83 -6.77 -5.88 -16.34
N ASP A 84 -6.87 -5.49 -17.61
CA ASP A 84 -8.12 -5.03 -18.24
C ASP A 84 -8.69 -6.14 -19.13
N HIS A 85 -9.91 -6.56 -18.81
CA HIS A 85 -10.67 -7.56 -19.54
C HIS A 85 -11.72 -6.87 -20.42
N LYS A 86 -11.28 -6.37 -21.57
CA LYS A 86 -12.21 -5.82 -22.57
C LYS A 86 -13.01 -6.93 -23.21
N GLU A 87 -14.30 -6.68 -23.42
CA GLU A 87 -15.16 -7.61 -24.14
C GLU A 87 -14.62 -7.83 -25.56
N ASN A 88 -14.44 -9.10 -25.92
CA ASN A 88 -13.98 -9.52 -27.26
C ASN A 88 -12.52 -9.16 -27.61
N THR A 89 -11.66 -8.88 -26.62
CA THR A 89 -10.20 -8.65 -26.81
C THR A 89 -9.40 -9.48 -25.81
N GLU A 90 -8.11 -9.67 -26.07
CA GLU A 90 -7.18 -10.29 -25.13
C GLU A 90 -6.98 -9.43 -23.87
N THR A 91 -6.89 -10.09 -22.72
CA THR A 91 -6.56 -9.46 -21.44
C THR A 91 -5.24 -8.73 -21.54
N THR A 92 -5.20 -7.47 -21.12
CA THR A 92 -3.98 -6.64 -21.18
C THR A 92 -3.59 -6.14 -19.79
N ARG A 93 -2.32 -6.31 -19.41
CA ARG A 93 -1.76 -5.77 -18.17
C ARG A 93 -1.67 -4.25 -18.26
N MET A 94 -2.46 -3.55 -17.45
CA MET A 94 -2.49 -2.08 -17.38
C MET A 94 -1.52 -1.53 -16.35
N PHE A 95 -1.30 -2.26 -15.26
CA PHE A 95 -0.37 -1.84 -14.20
C PHE A 95 0.25 -3.04 -13.48
N ALA A 96 1.55 -2.97 -13.19
CA ALA A 96 2.25 -3.92 -12.34
C ALA A 96 3.35 -3.18 -11.58
N GLY A 97 3.15 -2.90 -10.29
CA GLY A 97 4.11 -2.11 -9.55
C GLY A 97 3.70 -1.76 -8.13
N TRP A 98 4.64 -1.12 -7.43
CA TRP A 98 4.40 -0.54 -6.12
C TRP A 98 3.73 0.81 -6.26
N MET A 99 2.64 1.00 -5.52
CA MET A 99 1.94 2.26 -5.42
C MET A 99 1.86 2.71 -3.96
N PHE A 100 2.02 4.01 -3.73
CA PHE A 100 2.14 4.61 -2.39
C PHE A 100 0.94 5.51 -2.14
N ALA A 101 0.34 5.39 -0.96
CA ALA A 101 -0.85 6.15 -0.58
C ALA A 101 -0.57 7.64 -0.48
N SER A 102 0.62 8.04 -0.01
CA SER A 102 0.97 9.47 0.09
C SER A 102 1.23 10.11 -1.28
N SER A 103 1.69 9.33 -2.26
CA SER A 103 2.17 9.82 -3.55
C SER A 103 1.85 8.86 -4.71
N PRO A 104 0.58 8.63 -5.05
CA PRO A 104 0.23 7.68 -6.12
C PRO A 104 0.81 8.07 -7.48
N ALA A 105 0.98 9.38 -7.73
CA ALA A 105 1.50 9.92 -8.99
C ALA A 105 2.92 9.44 -9.33
N VAL A 106 3.71 8.96 -8.36
CA VAL A 106 5.05 8.41 -8.60
C VAL A 106 5.00 7.07 -9.33
N SER A 107 3.93 6.31 -9.17
CA SER A 107 3.69 5.05 -9.87
C SER A 107 2.19 4.91 -10.15
N ALA A 108 1.71 5.78 -11.04
CA ALA A 108 0.30 5.83 -11.40
C ALA A 108 -0.05 4.73 -12.42
N MET A 109 -1.30 4.25 -12.34
CA MET A 109 -1.90 3.49 -13.43
C MET A 109 -2.37 4.42 -14.53
N GLU A 110 -2.06 4.08 -15.77
CA GLU A 110 -2.61 4.77 -16.93
C GLU A 110 -3.71 3.94 -17.58
N HIS A 111 -4.96 4.37 -17.40
CA HIS A 111 -6.12 3.77 -18.06
C HIS A 111 -7.11 4.85 -18.54
N PRO A 112 -7.72 4.73 -19.74
CA PRO A 112 -8.58 5.77 -20.31
C PRO A 112 -9.89 5.99 -19.55
N VAL A 113 -10.43 4.95 -18.91
CA VAL A 113 -11.76 4.99 -18.27
C VAL A 113 -11.68 4.97 -16.74
N TYR A 114 -10.64 4.37 -16.20
CA TYR A 114 -10.53 4.08 -14.77
C TYR A 114 -9.25 4.66 -14.21
N ASP A 115 -9.24 4.97 -12.93
CA ASP A 115 -8.05 5.31 -12.15
C ASP A 115 -8.12 4.53 -10.85
N ILE A 116 -7.03 3.88 -10.44
CA ILE A 116 -6.96 3.09 -9.22
C ILE A 116 -5.77 3.61 -8.42
N TRP A 117 -5.99 3.95 -7.15
CA TRP A 117 -4.91 4.31 -6.25
C TRP A 117 -5.03 3.69 -4.86
N VAL A 118 -3.88 3.41 -4.24
CA VAL A 118 -3.79 2.94 -2.85
C VAL A 118 -4.16 4.09 -1.91
N VAL A 119 -4.92 3.79 -0.87
CA VAL A 119 -5.26 4.73 0.21
C VAL A 119 -4.78 4.24 1.56
N ASN A 120 -4.87 2.94 1.83
CA ASN A 120 -4.48 2.38 3.11
C ASN A 120 -4.23 0.86 3.00
N CYS A 121 -3.57 0.30 3.99
CA CYS A 121 -3.59 -1.13 4.28
C CYS A 121 -4.27 -1.37 5.64
N MET A 122 -5.06 -2.43 5.74
CA MET A 122 -5.78 -2.79 6.97
C MET A 122 -5.81 -4.31 7.19
N SER A 123 -6.10 -4.74 8.41
CA SER A 123 -6.26 -6.15 8.74
C SER A 123 -7.58 -6.69 8.19
N LEU A 124 -7.73 -8.02 8.08
CA LEU A 124 -9.02 -8.60 7.73
C LEU A 124 -10.11 -8.23 8.74
N ASP A 125 -9.78 -8.21 10.03
CA ASP A 125 -10.74 -7.87 11.09
C ASP A 125 -11.25 -6.42 10.95
N GLU A 126 -10.35 -5.46 10.67
CA GLU A 126 -10.70 -4.06 10.41
C GLU A 126 -11.60 -3.95 9.15
N ALA A 127 -11.30 -4.72 8.12
CA ALA A 127 -12.07 -4.74 6.88
C ALA A 127 -13.48 -5.30 7.08
N GLN A 128 -13.66 -6.31 7.94
CA GLN A 128 -14.98 -6.87 8.26
C GLN A 128 -15.83 -5.90 9.07
N ALA A 129 -15.24 -5.29 10.11
CA ALA A 129 -15.95 -4.34 10.96
C ALA A 129 -16.50 -3.14 10.16
N ALA A 130 -15.76 -2.63 9.19
CA ALA A 130 -16.22 -1.49 8.39
C ALA A 130 -17.20 -1.86 7.25
N SER A 131 -17.30 -3.14 6.84
CA SER A 131 -18.39 -3.56 5.94
C SER A 131 -19.74 -3.62 6.65
N GLU A 132 -19.76 -4.02 7.93
CA GLU A 132 -21.00 -4.08 8.74
C GLU A 132 -21.61 -2.69 8.95
N GLN A 133 -20.76 -1.67 9.12
CA GLN A 133 -21.19 -0.28 9.30
C GLN A 133 -21.80 0.33 8.02
N ALA A 134 -21.31 -0.04 6.85
CA ALA A 134 -21.86 0.43 5.57
C ALA A 134 -23.27 -0.12 5.31
N GLU A 135 -23.57 -1.33 5.80
CA GLU A 135 -24.91 -1.93 5.72
C GLU A 135 -25.90 -1.26 6.69
N GLU A 136 -25.44 -0.84 7.87
CA GLU A 136 -26.28 -0.16 8.86
C GLU A 136 -26.66 1.28 8.43
N GLU A 137 -25.72 2.02 7.82
CA GLU A 137 -25.96 3.38 7.32
C GLU A 137 -26.95 3.41 6.13
N THR A 138 -26.93 2.37 5.30
CA THR A 138 -27.88 2.20 4.19
C THR A 138 -29.31 1.97 4.69
N LYS A 139 -29.47 1.39 5.89
CA LYS A 139 -30.78 1.09 6.50
C LYS A 139 -31.40 2.28 7.24
N ALA A 140 -30.60 3.29 7.62
CA ALA A 140 -31.06 4.47 8.37
C ALA A 140 -31.61 5.61 7.49
N THR A 141 -31.52 5.48 6.17
CA THR A 141 -31.98 6.51 5.20
C THR A 141 -33.33 6.20 4.55
N GLU A 142 -34.01 5.12 4.99
CA GLU A 142 -35.39 4.79 4.56
C GLU A 142 -36.45 5.28 5.56
#